data_AF-A0A401U013-F1
#
_entry.id   AF-A0A401U013-F1
#
_cell.length_a   1.000
_cell.length_b   1.000
_cell.length_c   1.000
_cell.angle_alpha   90.00
_cell.angle_beta   90.00
_cell.angle_gamma   90.00
#
_symmetry.space_group_name_H-M   'P 1'
#
loop_
_entity.id
_entity.type
_entity.pdbx_description
1 polymer ?
#
loop_
_entity_poly.entity_id
_entity_poly.type
_entity_poly.pdbx_seq_one_letter_code
_entity_poly.pdbx_strand_id
1 'polypeptide(L)'
;SDDHTVSGVMITQFLRMMIMQFQRVMIIQFLGLMIMSFLGVMIIQFQGVMINQFLGLMITHFQGMMITQFVGVMIIQFLGVMIIQFQGLMITQFLRVMITQLLGVMFSQFLGVMISQFLGVMIIQFL
;
A
#
# COMPACT_ATOMS: atom_id res chain seq x y z
N SER A 1 -81.97 43.18 -0.07
CA SER A 1 -81.18 42.31 0.83
C SER A 1 -80.24 41.41 0.06
N ASP A 2 -80.59 40.99 -1.16
CA ASP A 2 -79.94 39.83 -1.79
C ASP A 2 -78.61 40.17 -2.48
N ASP A 3 -78.47 41.38 -3.04
CA ASP A 3 -77.21 41.84 -3.69
C ASP A 3 -76.00 41.87 -2.74
N HIS A 4 -76.20 42.27 -1.47
CA HIS A 4 -75.11 42.30 -0.48
C HIS A 4 -74.67 40.89 -0.08
N THR A 5 -75.59 39.91 -0.09
CA THR A 5 -75.27 38.51 0.23
C THR A 5 -74.55 37.82 -0.93
N VAL A 6 -74.95 38.08 -2.19
CA VAL A 6 -74.28 37.54 -3.38
C VAL A 6 -72.86 38.11 -3.51
N SER A 7 -72.68 39.41 -3.26
CA SER A 7 -71.36 40.04 -3.25
C SER A 7 -70.45 39.47 -2.15
N GLY A 8 -70.97 39.27 -0.93
CA GLY A 8 -70.23 38.64 0.17
C GLY A 8 -69.81 37.19 -0.11
N VAL A 9 -70.69 36.40 -0.75
CA VAL A 9 -70.39 35.01 -1.15
C VAL A 9 -69.33 34.98 -2.27
N MET A 10 -69.41 35.89 -3.26
CA MET A 10 -68.40 35.96 -4.32
C MET A 10 -67.02 36.37 -3.78
N ILE A 11 -66.95 37.35 -2.89
CA ILE A 11 -65.69 37.80 -2.29
C ILE A 11 -65.05 36.68 -1.45
N THR A 12 -65.85 35.96 -0.66
CA THR A 12 -65.34 34.86 0.18
C THR A 12 -64.87 33.68 -0.66
N GLN A 13 -65.57 33.31 -1.73
CA GLN A 13 -65.11 32.27 -2.66
C GLN A 13 -63.83 32.66 -3.39
N PHE A 14 -63.72 33.91 -3.85
CA PHE A 14 -62.53 34.43 -4.51
C PHE A 14 -61.30 34.42 -3.60
N LEU A 15 -61.43 34.92 -2.36
CA LEU A 15 -60.37 34.86 -1.36
C LEU A 15 -59.94 33.42 -1.05
N ARG A 16 -60.90 32.51 -0.91
CA ARG A 16 -60.61 31.09 -0.65
C ARG A 16 -59.83 30.44 -1.78
N MET A 17 -60.23 30.71 -3.03
CA MET A 17 -59.51 30.24 -4.22
C MET A 17 -58.09 30.80 -4.26
N MET A 18 -57.91 32.09 -3.99
CA MET A 18 -56.60 32.74 -4.00
C MET A 18 -55.67 32.15 -2.93
N ILE A 19 -56.15 31.97 -1.71
CA ILE A 19 -55.39 31.38 -0.60
C ILE A 19 -54.99 29.93 -0.93
N MET A 20 -55.93 29.12 -1.43
CA MET A 20 -55.67 27.73 -1.79
C MET A 20 -54.62 27.60 -2.89
N GLN A 21 -54.71 28.43 -3.94
CA GLN A 21 -53.73 28.42 -5.02
C GLN A 21 -52.36 28.89 -4.54
N PHE A 22 -52.31 29.96 -3.74
CA PHE A 22 -51.07 30.47 -3.18
C PHE A 22 -50.38 29.46 -2.27
N GLN A 23 -51.12 28.83 -1.36
CA GLN A 23 -50.60 27.77 -0.49
C GLN A 23 -50.09 26.57 -1.29
N ARG A 24 -50.83 26.15 -2.31
CA ARG A 24 -50.43 25.03 -3.17
C ARG A 24 -49.13 25.32 -3.91
N VAL A 25 -48.98 26.52 -4.49
CA VAL A 25 -47.76 26.94 -5.18
C VAL A 25 -46.60 27.01 -4.20
N MET A 26 -46.79 27.63 -3.03
CA MET A 26 -45.75 27.73 -2.01
C MET A 26 -45.26 26.37 -1.53
N ILE A 27 -46.17 25.45 -1.20
CA ILE A 27 -45.80 24.12 -0.68
C ILE A 27 -45.16 23.27 -1.78
N ILE A 28 -45.81 23.15 -2.93
CA ILE A 28 -45.34 22.19 -3.95
C ILE A 28 -44.09 22.71 -4.64
N GLN A 29 -44.12 23.95 -5.12
CA GLN A 29 -43.01 24.46 -5.91
C GLN A 29 -41.88 24.87 -5.00
N PHE A 30 -42.13 25.72 -3.99
CA PHE A 30 -41.04 26.28 -3.22
C PHE A 30 -40.43 25.27 -2.25
N LEU A 31 -41.25 24.63 -1.41
CA LEU A 31 -40.76 23.66 -0.43
C LEU A 31 -40.30 22.37 -1.12
N GLY A 32 -41.04 21.88 -2.12
CA GLY A 32 -40.67 20.71 -2.90
C GLY A 32 -39.35 20.88 -3.66
N LEU A 33 -39.14 22.02 -4.35
CA LEU A 33 -37.85 22.29 -5.00
C LEU A 33 -36.72 22.46 -4.01
N MET A 34 -36.97 23.15 -2.88
CA MET A 34 -35.95 23.33 -1.85
C MET A 34 -35.49 21.99 -1.30
N ILE A 35 -36.40 21.09 -0.95
CA ILE A 35 -36.07 19.76 -0.44
C ILE A 35 -35.37 18.94 -1.52
N MET A 36 -35.92 18.85 -2.73
CA MET A 36 -35.33 18.02 -3.79
C MET A 36 -33.94 18.51 -4.20
N SER A 37 -33.79 19.82 -4.39
CA SER A 37 -32.52 20.41 -4.80
C SER A 37 -31.49 20.34 -3.68
N PHE A 38 -31.82 20.85 -2.48
CA PHE A 38 -30.85 20.94 -1.40
C PHE A 38 -30.48 19.56 -0.85
N LEU A 39 -31.48 18.74 -0.55
CA LEU A 39 -31.29 17.43 0.09
C LEU A 39 -30.76 16.41 -0.93
N GLY A 40 -31.24 16.47 -2.18
CA GLY A 40 -30.72 15.64 -3.27
C GLY A 40 -29.26 15.96 -3.62
N VAL A 41 -28.91 17.24 -3.77
CA VAL A 41 -27.52 17.65 -4.03
C VAL A 41 -26.62 17.31 -2.84
N MET A 42 -27.07 17.56 -1.61
CA MET A 42 -26.30 17.22 -0.41
C MET A 42 -26.02 15.72 -0.33
N ILE A 43 -27.02 14.87 -0.53
CA ILE A 43 -26.82 13.41 -0.49
C ILE A 43 -25.85 12.97 -1.59
N ILE A 44 -26.09 13.37 -2.84
CA ILE A 44 -25.29 12.92 -3.98
C ILE A 44 -23.84 13.39 -3.86
N GLN A 45 -23.63 14.67 -3.54
CA GLN A 45 -22.29 15.23 -3.43
C GLN A 45 -21.56 14.66 -2.21
N PHE A 46 -22.21 14.62 -1.05
CA PHE A 46 -21.56 14.18 0.18
C PHE A 46 -21.26 12.68 0.16
N GLN A 47 -22.20 11.84 -0.31
CA GLN A 47 -21.95 10.41 -0.47
C GLN A 47 -20.92 10.13 -1.56
N GLY A 48 -21.01 10.80 -2.71
CA GLY A 48 -20.06 10.62 -3.82
C GLY A 48 -18.64 10.99 -3.41
N VAL A 49 -18.46 12.13 -2.73
CA VAL A 49 -17.16 12.59 -2.23
C VAL A 49 -16.63 11.64 -1.16
N MET A 50 -17.45 11.29 -0.16
CA MET A 50 -17.02 10.41 0.94
C MET A 50 -16.61 9.03 0.42
N ILE A 51 -17.43 8.41 -0.44
CA ILE A 51 -17.14 7.08 -0.99
C ILE A 51 -15.89 7.13 -1.88
N ASN A 52 -15.84 8.00 -2.88
CA ASN A 52 -14.72 7.98 -3.83
C ASN A 52 -13.40 8.41 -3.21
N GLN A 53 -13.41 9.50 -2.43
CA GLN A 53 -12.16 10.00 -1.86
C GLN A 53 -11.69 9.10 -0.73
N PHE A 54 -12.57 8.72 0.20
CA PHE A 54 -12.15 7.96 1.38
C PHE A 54 -11.80 6.52 1.02
N LEU A 55 -12.65 5.80 0.28
CA LEU A 55 -12.33 4.42 -0.11
C LEU A 55 -11.21 4.38 -1.15
N GLY A 56 -11.20 5.31 -2.11
CA GLY A 56 -10.15 5.39 -3.12
C GLY A 56 -8.77 5.62 -2.50
N LEU A 57 -8.65 6.59 -1.59
CA LEU A 57 -7.40 6.85 -0.86
C LEU A 57 -7.01 5.69 0.06
N MET A 58 -7.97 5.12 0.80
CA MET A 58 -7.68 4.00 1.69
C MET A 58 -7.14 2.80 0.92
N ILE A 59 -7.78 2.42 -0.20
CA ILE A 59 -7.36 1.28 -1.01
C ILE A 59 -5.98 1.53 -1.62
N THR A 60 -5.81 2.65 -2.32
CA THR A 60 -4.55 2.95 -3.02
C THR A 60 -3.37 3.10 -2.07
N HIS A 61 -3.55 3.83 -0.97
CA HIS A 61 -2.48 4.08 -0.02
C HIS A 61 -2.15 2.82 0.80
N PHE A 62 -3.15 2.07 1.26
CA PHE A 62 -2.92 0.87 2.05
C PHE A 62 -2.32 -0.27 1.23
N GLN A 63 -2.84 -0.51 0.02
CA GLN A 63 -2.28 -1.52 -0.89
C GLN A 63 -0.87 -1.14 -1.35
N GLY A 64 -0.67 0.13 -1.72
CA GLY A 64 0.65 0.64 -2.13
C GLY A 64 1.70 0.45 -1.04
N MET A 65 1.40 0.86 0.21
CA MET A 65 2.31 0.68 1.34
C MET A 65 2.55 -0.78 1.69
N MET A 66 1.52 -1.63 1.73
CA MET A 66 1.67 -3.06 1.99
C MET A 66 2.62 -3.71 0.98
N ILE A 67 2.42 -3.45 -0.32
CA ILE A 67 3.27 -4.03 -1.37
C ILE A 67 4.70 -3.51 -1.24
N THR A 68 4.91 -2.20 -1.21
CA THR A 68 6.28 -1.66 -1.19
C THR A 68 7.04 -2.01 0.09
N GLN A 69 6.43 -1.85 1.26
CA GLN A 69 7.11 -2.12 2.51
C GLN A 69 7.30 -3.63 2.70
N PHE A 70 6.25 -4.44 2.55
CA PHE A 70 6.35 -5.85 2.89
C PHE A 70 7.17 -6.62 1.85
N VAL A 71 6.89 -6.44 0.55
CA VAL A 71 7.60 -7.15 -0.51
C VAL A 71 9.02 -6.61 -0.67
N GLY A 72 9.20 -5.29 -0.63
CA GLY A 72 10.52 -4.67 -0.74
C GLY A 72 11.45 -5.07 0.40
N VAL A 73 10.97 -5.01 1.65
CA VAL A 73 11.76 -5.42 2.82
C VAL A 73 12.07 -6.91 2.79
N MET A 74 11.10 -7.76 2.45
CA MET A 74 11.32 -9.21 2.35
C MET A 74 12.40 -9.56 1.31
N ILE A 75 12.37 -8.94 0.13
CA ILE A 75 13.37 -9.18 -0.91
C ILE A 75 14.75 -8.71 -0.43
N ILE A 76 14.87 -7.48 0.04
CA ILE A 76 16.18 -6.91 0.40
C ILE A 76 16.77 -7.63 1.61
N GLN A 77 16.00 -7.75 2.69
CA GLN A 77 16.50 -8.31 3.93
C GLN A 77 16.67 -9.83 3.86
N PHE A 78 15.70 -10.55 3.28
CA PHE A 78 15.78 -12.00 3.30
C PHE A 78 16.68 -12.52 2.18
N LEU A 79 16.41 -12.12 0.93
CA LEU A 79 17.16 -12.61 -0.22
C LEU A 79 18.58 -12.02 -0.26
N GLY A 80 18.71 -10.71 -0.01
CA GLY A 80 20.01 -10.03 -0.02
C GLY A 80 20.96 -10.56 1.05
N VAL A 81 20.48 -10.72 2.30
CA VAL A 81 21.31 -11.26 3.39
C VAL A 81 21.65 -12.72 3.14
N MET A 82 20.69 -13.53 2.69
CA MET A 82 20.95 -14.94 2.37
C MET A 82 22.04 -15.08 1.30
N ILE A 83 21.99 -14.31 0.22
CA ILE A 83 23.00 -14.36 -0.84
C ILE A 83 24.36 -13.94 -0.31
N ILE A 84 24.45 -12.80 0.38
CA ILE A 84 25.73 -12.28 0.89
C ILE A 84 26.35 -13.24 1.90
N GLN A 85 25.56 -13.74 2.85
CA GLN A 85 26.06 -14.66 3.87
C GLN A 85 26.45 -16.00 3.27
N PHE A 86 25.64 -16.57 2.38
CA PHE A 86 25.91 -17.86 1.77
C PHE A 86 27.14 -17.80 0.85
N GLN A 87 27.22 -16.78 -0.02
CA GLN A 87 28.38 -16.59 -0.88
C GLN A 87 29.64 -16.30 -0.05
N GLY A 88 29.54 -15.43 0.96
CA GLY A 88 30.64 -15.13 1.86
C GLY A 88 31.16 -16.37 2.58
N LEU A 89 30.27 -17.19 3.15
CA LEU A 89 30.64 -18.45 3.80
C LEU A 89 31.28 -19.44 2.83
N MET A 90 30.64 -19.67 1.68
CA MET A 90 31.15 -20.58 0.65
C MET A 90 32.54 -20.18 0.19
N ILE A 91 32.75 -18.91 -0.18
CA ILE A 91 34.05 -18.42 -0.64
C ILE A 91 35.09 -18.54 0.47
N THR A 92 34.77 -18.10 1.69
CA THR A 92 35.74 -18.08 2.79
C THR A 92 36.13 -19.49 3.23
N GLN A 93 35.16 -20.39 3.35
CA GLN A 93 35.44 -21.77 3.73
C GLN A 93 36.16 -22.52 2.60
N PHE A 94 35.72 -22.35 1.36
CA PHE A 94 36.36 -22.99 0.21
C PHE A 94 37.81 -22.52 0.03
N LEU A 95 38.07 -21.21 0.05
CA LEU A 95 39.44 -20.69 -0.02
C LEU A 95 40.29 -21.18 1.15
N ARG A 96 39.74 -21.19 2.37
CA ARG A 96 40.48 -21.67 3.54
C ARG A 96 40.86 -23.13 3.39
N VAL A 97 39.92 -23.99 3.00
CA VAL A 97 40.17 -25.42 2.78
C VAL A 97 41.20 -25.61 1.68
N MET A 98 41.03 -24.94 0.54
CA MET A 98 41.97 -25.01 -0.58
C MET A 98 43.37 -24.56 -0.18
N ILE A 99 43.52 -23.42 0.51
CA ILE A 99 44.83 -22.94 0.95
C ILE A 99 45.43 -23.89 1.98
N THR A 100 44.70 -24.21 3.04
CA THR A 100 45.26 -24.98 4.16
C THR A 100 45.58 -26.42 3.77
N GLN A 101 44.67 -27.09 3.06
CA GLN A 101 44.88 -28.47 2.66
C GLN A 101 45.85 -28.54 1.48
N LEU A 102 45.63 -27.77 0.42
CA LEU A 102 46.41 -27.96 -0.81
C LEU A 102 47.82 -27.40 -0.68
N LEU A 103 48.00 -26.18 -0.16
CA LEU A 103 49.33 -25.62 0.07
C LEU A 103 50.01 -26.25 1.29
N GLY A 104 49.28 -26.53 2.37
CA GLY A 104 49.84 -27.15 3.56
C GLY A 104 50.34 -28.58 3.28
N VAL A 105 49.58 -29.38 2.53
CA VAL A 105 50.01 -30.73 2.12
C VAL A 105 51.18 -30.65 1.15
N MET A 106 51.15 -29.76 0.14
CA MET A 106 52.31 -29.57 -0.74
C MET A 106 53.58 -29.21 0.04
N PHE A 107 53.52 -28.22 0.93
CA PHE A 107 54.69 -27.80 1.69
C PHE A 107 55.19 -28.89 2.64
N SER A 108 54.30 -29.52 3.39
CA SER A 108 54.70 -30.53 4.36
C SER A 108 55.23 -31.80 3.70
N GLN A 109 54.52 -32.31 2.70
CA GLN A 109 54.88 -33.57 2.05
C GLN A 109 56.01 -33.38 1.06
N PHE A 110 55.94 -32.38 0.18
CA PHE A 110 56.94 -32.25 -0.88
C PHE A 110 58.25 -31.67 -0.36
N LEU A 111 58.17 -30.52 0.32
CA LEU A 111 59.34 -29.83 0.86
C LEU A 111 59.91 -30.56 2.08
N GLY A 112 59.07 -31.07 2.98
CA GLY A 112 59.52 -31.86 4.13
C GLY A 112 60.21 -33.17 3.74
N VAL A 113 59.67 -33.91 2.76
CA VAL A 113 60.31 -35.14 2.26
C VAL A 113 61.60 -34.81 1.51
N MET A 114 61.60 -33.80 0.64
CA MET A 114 62.81 -33.39 -0.07
C MET A 114 63.94 -33.00 0.89
N ILE A 115 63.64 -32.17 1.90
CA ILE A 115 64.62 -31.73 2.89
C ILE A 115 65.12 -32.93 3.71
N SER A 116 64.21 -33.77 4.24
CA SER A 116 64.60 -34.91 5.09
C SER A 116 65.39 -35.96 4.33
N GLN A 117 65.02 -36.27 3.09
CA GLN A 117 65.76 -37.23 2.26
C GLN A 117 67.11 -36.65 1.84
N PHE A 118 67.17 -35.40 1.39
CA PHE A 118 68.41 -34.80 0.91
C PHE A 118 69.42 -34.57 2.05
N LEU A 119 68.98 -33.99 3.18
CA LEU A 119 69.84 -33.87 4.37
C LEU A 119 70.19 -35.23 4.96
N GLY A 120 69.25 -36.16 5.02
CA GLY A 120 69.49 -37.52 5.52
C GLY A 120 70.57 -38.23 4.71
N VAL A 121 70.47 -38.20 3.38
CA VAL A 121 71.49 -38.79 2.49
C VAL A 121 72.83 -38.07 2.62
N MET A 122 72.82 -36.73 2.65
CA MET A 122 74.05 -35.95 2.79
C MET A 122 74.76 -36.23 4.12
N ILE A 123 74.03 -36.33 5.23
CA ILE A 123 74.62 -36.66 6.54
C ILE A 123 75.18 -38.08 6.53
N ILE A 124 74.48 -39.06 5.94
CA ILE A 124 74.95 -40.45 5.89
C ILE A 124 76.16 -40.62 4.95
N GLN A 125 76.25 -39.84 3.86
CA GLN A 125 77.35 -39.95 2.89
C GLN A 125 78.61 -39.18 3.30
N PHE A 126 78.48 -38.12 4.10
CA PHE A 126 79.61 -37.27 4.52
C PHE A 126 80.05 -37.52 5.97
N LEU A 127 79.45 -38.48 6.66
CA LEU A 127 79.88 -39.02 7.96
C LEU A 127 80.57 -40.38 7.74
#